data_AF-A0A3B8L2J4-F1
#
_entry.id   AF-A0A3B8L2J4-F1
#
_cell.length_a   1.000
_cell.length_b   1.000
_cell.length_c   1.000
_cell.angle_alpha   90.00
_cell.angle_beta   90.00
_cell.angle_gamma   90.00
#
_symmetry.space_group_name_H-M   'P 1'
#
loop_
_entity.id
_entity.type
_entity.pdbx_description
1 polymer ?
#
loop_
_entity_poly.entity_id
_entity_poly.type
_entity_poly.pdbx_seq_one_letter_code
_entity_poly.pdbx_strand_id
1 'polypeptide(L)'
;MRVPLVDLSLVHSDLDSEIGSAIRRVIEENSFAGGPEVEAFEQRFASACGTRYCVGVSSGTAALELILRAAGVGEGDEVIVPVNTFVADAEAVLLAGATP
;
A
#
# COMPACT_ATOMS: atom_id res chain seq x y z
N MET A 1 -13.85 32.18 7.21
CA MET A 1 -13.38 30.87 7.76
C MET A 1 -13.16 29.93 6.59
N ARG A 2 -11.96 29.36 6.44
CA ARG A 2 -11.67 28.31 5.45
C ARG A 2 -11.71 26.96 6.17
N VAL A 3 -12.45 26.00 5.63
CA VAL A 3 -12.46 24.61 6.11
C VAL A 3 -11.76 23.76 5.05
N PRO A 4 -10.58 23.18 5.34
CA PRO A 4 -9.88 22.34 4.36
C PRO A 4 -10.63 21.02 4.13
N LEU A 5 -10.50 20.47 2.92
CA LEU A 5 -11.08 19.15 2.57
C LEU A 5 -10.39 18.02 3.36
N VAL A 6 -9.08 18.12 3.55
CA VAL A 6 -8.24 17.23 4.36
C VAL A 6 -7.18 18.07 5.07
N ASP A 7 -7.03 17.90 6.39
CA ASP A 7 -5.97 18.51 7.19
C ASP A 7 -5.10 17.42 7.83
N LEU A 8 -3.93 17.19 7.26
CA LEU A 8 -3.01 16.15 7.72
C LEU A 8 -2.29 16.53 9.02
N SER A 9 -2.25 17.82 9.37
CA SER A 9 -1.59 18.26 10.60
C SER A 9 -2.24 17.64 11.84
N LEU A 10 -3.57 17.45 11.79
CA LEU A 10 -4.36 16.79 12.83
C LEU A 10 -4.05 15.30 12.99
N VAL A 11 -3.43 14.67 11.98
CA VAL A 11 -3.11 13.24 11.99
C VAL A 11 -1.74 12.98 12.60
N HIS A 12 -0.76 13.85 12.33
CA HIS A 12 0.63 13.60 12.74
C HIS A 12 1.14 14.49 13.87
N SER A 13 0.46 15.58 14.25
CA SER A 13 0.94 16.50 15.30
C SER A 13 1.23 15.79 16.62
N ASP A 14 0.33 14.89 17.02
CA ASP A 14 0.42 14.19 18.31
C ASP A 14 1.45 13.03 18.26
N LEU A 15 1.88 12.65 17.06
CA LEU A 15 2.80 11.55 16.80
C LEU A 15 4.21 12.03 16.42
N ASP A 16 4.46 13.35 16.40
CA ASP A 16 5.71 13.93 15.86
C ASP A 16 6.97 13.34 16.51
N SER A 17 6.98 13.21 17.84
CA SER A 17 8.10 12.61 18.56
C SER A 17 8.29 11.12 18.24
N GLU A 18 7.20 10.38 18.06
CA GLU A 18 7.24 8.94 17.75
C GLU A 18 7.73 8.69 16.32
N ILE A 19 7.21 9.47 15.36
CA ILE A 19 7.63 9.45 13.96
C ILE A 19 9.12 9.80 13.85
N GLY A 20 9.55 10.88 14.52
CA GLY A 20 10.95 11.29 14.53
C GLY A 20 11.89 10.22 15.11
N SER A 21 11.45 9.53 16.18
CA SER A 21 12.20 8.40 16.73
C SER A 21 12.29 7.23 15.76
N ALA A 22 11.19 6.87 15.09
CA ALA A 22 11.17 5.78 14.10
C ALA A 22 12.07 6.07 12.90
N ILE A 23 12.03 7.29 12.35
CA ILE A 23 12.90 7.71 11.25
C ILE A 23 14.38 7.63 11.67
N ARG A 24 14.70 8.08 12.90
CA ARG A 24 16.06 8.03 13.43
C ARG A 24 16.60 6.61 13.51
N ARG A 25 15.81 5.65 14.02
CA ARG A 25 16.21 4.23 14.08
C ARG A 25 16.57 3.68 12.70
N VAL A 26 15.72 3.93 11.69
CA VAL A 26 15.97 3.49 10.30
C VAL A 26 17.31 4.03 9.77
N ILE A 27 17.62 5.29 10.05
CA ILE A 27 18.89 5.92 9.65
C ILE A 27 20.07 5.31 10.39
N GLU A 28 19.97 5.15 11.71
CA GLU A 28 21.03 4.58 12.55
C GLU A 28 21.36 3.12 12.16
N GLU A 29 20.35 2.35 11.78
CA GLU A 29 20.48 0.95 11.33
C GLU A 29 20.79 0.81 9.83
N ASN A 30 20.81 1.90 9.06
CA ASN A 30 20.98 1.92 7.60
C ASN A 30 19.95 1.03 6.86
N SER A 31 18.74 0.94 7.39
CA SER A 31 17.73 -0.04 7.00
C SER A 31 16.68 0.54 6.03
N PHE A 32 17.11 1.01 4.87
CA PHE A 32 16.25 1.81 3.97
C PHE A 32 15.29 1.01 3.08
N ALA A 33 15.47 -0.31 2.94
CA ALA A 33 14.58 -1.17 2.15
C ALA A 33 14.53 -2.58 2.74
N GLY A 34 13.32 -3.13 2.89
CA GLY A 34 13.10 -4.52 3.32
C GLY A 34 13.63 -4.87 4.71
N GLY A 35 13.74 -3.89 5.62
CA GLY A 35 14.27 -4.11 6.95
C GLY A 35 13.24 -4.37 8.04
N PRO A 36 13.66 -4.43 9.33
CA PRO A 36 12.82 -4.87 10.44
C PRO A 36 11.55 -4.05 10.63
N GLU A 37 11.56 -2.74 10.35
CA GLU A 37 10.36 -1.90 10.46
C GLU A 37 9.29 -2.28 9.39
N VAL A 38 9.71 -2.77 8.22
CA VAL A 38 8.81 -3.30 7.17
C VAL A 38 8.20 -4.62 7.63
N GLU A 39 9.02 -5.56 8.10
CA GLU A 39 8.55 -6.87 8.62
C GLU A 39 7.58 -6.68 9.79
N ALA A 40 7.90 -5.80 10.74
CA ALA A 40 7.05 -5.49 11.88
C ALA A 40 5.74 -4.82 11.45
N PHE A 41 5.77 -3.99 10.39
CA PHE A 41 4.54 -3.45 9.81
C PHE A 41 3.69 -4.55 9.17
N GLU A 42 4.26 -5.41 8.34
CA GLU A 42 3.54 -6.49 7.66
C GLU A 42 2.86 -7.43 8.66
N GLN A 43 3.56 -7.84 9.72
CA GLN A 43 2.99 -8.68 10.78
C GLN A 43 1.81 -8.01 11.49
N ARG A 44 1.98 -6.73 11.88
CA ARG A 44 0.91 -5.96 12.55
C ARG A 44 -0.27 -5.70 11.63
N PHE A 45 -0.02 -5.39 10.35
CA PHE A 45 -1.06 -5.09 9.38
C PHE A 45 -1.83 -6.36 8.99
N ALA A 46 -1.15 -7.50 8.82
CA ALA A 46 -1.81 -8.79 8.64
C ALA A 46 -2.76 -9.11 9.81
N SER A 47 -2.29 -8.90 11.04
CA SER A 47 -3.11 -9.07 12.25
C SER A 47 -4.30 -8.12 12.28
N ALA A 48 -4.09 -6.83 11.98
CA ALA A 48 -5.16 -5.83 11.94
C ALA A 48 -6.23 -6.13 10.88
N CYS A 49 -5.83 -6.68 9.72
CA CYS A 49 -6.73 -7.11 8.66
C CYS A 49 -7.37 -8.49 8.92
N GLY A 50 -6.97 -9.22 9.98
CA GLY A 50 -7.46 -10.56 10.27
C GLY A 50 -7.01 -11.62 9.25
N THR A 51 -5.87 -11.42 8.58
CA THR A 51 -5.31 -12.35 7.58
C THR A 51 -4.02 -12.99 8.09
N ARG A 52 -3.56 -14.04 7.39
CA ARG A 52 -2.31 -14.75 7.74
C ARG A 52 -1.05 -14.03 7.27
N TYR A 53 -1.14 -13.28 6.17
CA TYR A 53 0.03 -12.71 5.50
C TYR A 53 -0.25 -11.28 5.02
N CYS A 54 0.79 -10.46 5.02
CA CYS A 54 0.84 -9.14 4.38
C CYS A 54 2.17 -9.04 3.64
N VAL A 55 2.15 -8.39 2.48
CA VAL A 55 3.36 -8.05 1.71
C VAL A 55 3.27 -6.57 1.37
N GLY A 56 4.23 -5.79 1.86
CA GLY A 56 4.38 -4.37 1.60
C GLY A 56 4.93 -4.12 0.20
N VAL A 57 4.28 -3.23 -0.54
CA VAL A 57 4.67 -2.84 -1.89
C VAL A 57 4.61 -1.31 -2.05
N SER A 58 5.03 -0.80 -3.21
CA SER A 58 5.21 0.63 -3.44
C SER A 58 3.92 1.45 -3.53
N SER A 59 2.79 0.84 -3.93
CA SER A 59 1.50 1.54 -4.09
C SER A 59 0.32 0.58 -4.13
N GLY A 60 -0.90 1.11 -4.02
CA GLY A 60 -2.13 0.33 -4.21
C GLY A 60 -2.27 -0.25 -5.63
N THR A 61 -1.87 0.50 -6.66
CA THR A 61 -1.85 0.01 -8.05
C THR A 61 -0.91 -1.19 -8.20
N ALA A 62 0.30 -1.10 -7.64
CA ALA A 62 1.27 -2.20 -7.67
C ALA A 62 0.75 -3.42 -6.89
N ALA A 63 0.05 -3.21 -5.77
CA ALA A 63 -0.57 -4.30 -5.01
C ALA A 63 -1.60 -5.07 -5.84
N LEU A 64 -2.49 -4.36 -6.54
CA LEU A 64 -3.50 -4.98 -7.41
C LEU A 64 -2.85 -5.72 -8.59
N GLU A 65 -1.89 -5.09 -9.28
CA GLU A 65 -1.17 -5.72 -10.40
C GLU A 65 -0.51 -7.03 -9.96
N LEU A 66 0.23 -7.00 -8.84
CA LEU A 66 0.96 -8.17 -8.34
C LEU A 66 0.01 -9.30 -7.93
N ILE A 67 -1.16 -8.99 -7.34
CA ILE A 67 -2.16 -9.99 -6.99
C ILE A 67 -2.75 -10.64 -8.25
N LEU A 68 -3.05 -9.86 -9.30
CA LEU A 68 -3.56 -10.39 -10.56
C LEU A 68 -2.53 -11.32 -11.21
N ARG A 69 -1.26 -10.87 -11.33
CA ARG A 69 -0.18 -11.70 -11.86
C ARG A 69 0.03 -12.97 -11.04
N ALA A 70 -0.01 -12.88 -9.71
CA ALA A 70 0.13 -14.03 -8.82
C ALA A 70 -1.04 -15.03 -8.95
N ALA A 71 -2.24 -14.55 -9.29
CA ALA A 71 -3.40 -15.39 -9.60
C ALA A 71 -3.34 -16.01 -11.01
N GLY A 72 -2.32 -15.68 -11.81
CA GLY A 72 -2.15 -16.19 -13.17
C GLY A 72 -2.88 -15.40 -14.25
N VAL A 73 -3.41 -14.21 -13.92
CA VAL A 73 -4.07 -13.32 -14.88
C VAL A 73 -3.05 -12.70 -15.82
N GLY A 74 -3.36 -12.68 -17.11
CA GLY A 74 -2.50 -12.06 -18.13
C GLY A 74 -3.20 -11.83 -19.48
N GLU A 75 -2.41 -11.90 -20.56
CA GLU A 75 -2.90 -11.64 -21.92
C GLU A 75 -4.03 -12.61 -22.31
N GLY A 76 -5.14 -12.06 -22.79
CA GLY A 76 -6.32 -12.81 -23.19
C GLY A 76 -7.34 -13.01 -22.07
N ASP A 77 -7.02 -12.65 -20.82
CA ASP A 77 -7.97 -12.67 -19.71
C ASP A 77 -8.76 -11.36 -19.58
N GLU A 78 -9.94 -11.46 -18.97
CA GLU A 78 -10.80 -10.33 -18.61
C GLU A 78 -10.99 -10.26 -17.09
N VAL A 79 -10.96 -9.06 -16.51
CA VAL A 79 -11.14 -8.83 -15.07
C VAL A 79 -12.22 -7.78 -14.84
N ILE A 80 -13.35 -8.20 -14.28
CA ILE A 80 -14.47 -7.29 -13.99
C ILE A 80 -14.05 -6.23 -12.97
N VAL A 81 -14.20 -4.96 -13.33
CA VAL A 81 -14.05 -3.82 -12.42
C VAL A 81 -15.37 -3.03 -12.29
N PRO A 82 -15.62 -2.35 -11.15
CA PRO A 82 -16.79 -1.49 -11.01
C PRO A 82 -16.75 -0.31 -11.99
N VAL A 83 -17.89 0.03 -12.59
CA VAL A 83 -18.02 1.17 -13.52
C VAL A 83 -17.71 2.53 -12.86
N ASN A 84 -17.89 2.64 -11.54
CA ASN A 84 -17.63 3.85 -10.77
C ASN A 84 -16.62 3.54 -9.66
N THR A 85 -15.35 3.64 -10.00
CA THR A 85 -14.21 3.50 -9.09
C THR A 85 -13.07 4.43 -9.51
N PHE A 86 -11.97 4.45 -8.76
CA PHE A 86 -10.76 5.18 -9.16
C PHE A 86 -10.01 4.45 -10.28
N VAL A 87 -9.40 5.21 -11.21
CA VAL A 87 -8.78 4.65 -12.43
C VAL A 87 -7.70 3.59 -12.17
N ALA A 88 -7.05 3.64 -11.01
CA ALA A 88 -6.02 2.67 -10.62
C ALA A 88 -6.50 1.21 -10.64
N ASP A 89 -7.80 0.97 -10.41
CA ASP A 89 -8.36 -0.39 -10.44
C ASP A 89 -8.27 -0.99 -11.85
N ALA A 90 -8.66 -0.23 -12.87
CA ALA A 90 -8.56 -0.66 -14.27
C ALA A 90 -7.11 -0.62 -14.78
N GLU A 91 -6.32 0.36 -14.34
CA GLU A 91 -4.90 0.47 -14.67
C GLU A 91 -4.12 -0.77 -14.22
N ALA A 92 -4.39 -1.29 -13.01
CA ALA A 92 -3.74 -2.49 -12.51
C ALA A 92 -4.03 -3.74 -13.36
N VAL A 93 -5.24 -3.86 -13.91
CA VAL A 93 -5.61 -4.94 -14.84
C VAL A 93 -4.81 -4.85 -16.13
N LEU A 94 -4.73 -3.65 -16.71
CA LEU A 94 -3.95 -3.40 -17.92
C LEU A 94 -2.45 -3.67 -17.70
N LEU A 95 -1.91 -3.26 -16.54
CA LEU A 95 -0.51 -3.52 -16.17
C LEU A 95 -0.23 -5.02 -16.02
N ALA A 96 -1.19 -5.80 -15.51
CA ALA A 96 -1.09 -7.26 -15.46
C ALA A 96 -1.15 -7.91 -16.86
N GLY A 97 -1.60 -7.17 -17.89
CA GLY A 97 -1.71 -7.62 -19.27
C GLY A 97 -3.11 -8.08 -19.69
N ALA A 98 -4.11 -7.90 -18.82
CA ALA A 98 -5.50 -8.31 -19.06
C ALA A 98 -6.38 -7.13 -19.49
N THR A 99 -7.65 -7.40 -19.77
CA THR A 99 -8.66 -6.38 -20.12
C THR A 99 -9.63 -6.14 -18.95
N PRO A 100 -9.79 -4.90 -18.46
CA PRO A 100 -10.76 -4.57 -17.42
C PRO A 100 -12.22 -4.51 -17.91
#